data_AF-A0A2R6F3T6-F1
#
_entry.id   AF-A0A2R6F3T6-F1
#
_cell.length_a   1.000
_cell.length_b   1.000
_cell.length_c   1.000
_cell.angle_alpha   90.00
_cell.angle_beta   90.00
_cell.angle_gamma   90.00
#
_symmetry.space_group_name_H-M   'P 1'
#
loop_
_entity.id
_entity.type
_entity.pdbx_description
1 polymer ?
#
loop_
_entity_poly.entity_id
_entity_poly.type
_entity_poly.pdbx_seq_one_letter_code
_entity_poly.pdbx_strand_id
1 'polypeptide(L)'
;MKTVTTRIPEDDEEALSALEEKLTADRSEVLRRLIRQGLTDWRREQAVEQLREHTITLRRAAEIADVTYVEMLSLAAEEDIDTGYTTDELERDLGRI
;
A
#
# COMPACT_ATOMS: atom_id res chain seq x y z
N MET A 1 -1.07 9.52 21.37
CA MET A 1 -1.68 9.84 20.07
C MET A 1 -1.81 11.35 19.93
N LYS A 2 -1.82 11.90 18.71
CA LYS A 2 -2.08 13.33 18.47
C LYS A 2 -3.47 13.48 17.84
N THR A 3 -4.18 14.55 18.19
CA THR A 3 -5.50 14.87 17.63
C THR A 3 -5.35 15.50 16.24
N VAL A 4 -6.21 15.08 15.32
CA VAL A 4 -6.35 15.67 13.98
C VAL A 4 -7.79 16.14 13.85
N THR A 5 -8.00 17.40 13.45
CA THR A 5 -9.33 17.99 13.23
C THR A 5 -9.38 18.56 11.82
N THR A 6 -10.40 18.20 11.07
CA THR A 6 -10.68 18.74 9.74
C THR A 6 -12.19 18.77 9.49
N ARG A 7 -12.63 19.58 8.52
CA ARG A 7 -14.00 19.55 8.01
C ARG A 7 -14.05 18.56 6.84
N ILE A 8 -15.12 17.79 6.77
CA ILE A 8 -15.40 16.85 5.67
C ILE A 8 -16.75 17.19 5.03
N PRO A 9 -16.96 16.87 3.74
CA PRO A 9 -18.27 16.88 3.10
C PRO A 9 -19.31 16.03 3.85
N GLU A 10 -20.58 16.35 3.67
CA GLU A 10 -21.71 15.61 4.27
C GLU A 10 -21.75 14.16 3.75
N ASP A 11 -21.55 13.95 2.45
CA ASP A 11 -21.50 12.62 1.83
C ASP A 11 -20.42 11.71 2.47
N ASP A 12 -19.26 12.26 2.82
CA ASP A 12 -18.19 11.51 3.49
C ASP A 12 -18.58 11.15 4.95
N GLU A 13 -19.33 12.03 5.61
CA GLU A 13 -19.86 11.81 6.95
C GLU A 13 -20.86 10.65 6.96
N GLU A 14 -21.77 10.63 5.99
CA GLU A 14 -22.74 9.54 5.79
C GLU A 14 -22.04 8.20 5.53
N ALA A 15 -21.01 8.20 4.68
CA ALA A 15 -20.20 7.02 4.40
C ALA A 15 -19.48 6.48 5.65
N LEU A 16 -18.97 7.36 6.51
CA LEU A 16 -18.36 6.97 7.79
C LEU A 16 -19.38 6.34 8.74
N SER A 17 -20.58 6.92 8.83
CA SER A 17 -21.67 6.38 9.65
C SER A 17 -22.08 4.97 9.20
N ALA A 18 -22.20 4.74 7.89
CA ALA A 18 -22.47 3.40 7.35
C ALA A 18 -21.35 2.38 7.68
N LEU A 19 -20.09 2.83 7.70
CA LEU A 19 -18.95 1.99 8.07
C LEU A 19 -18.93 1.66 9.57
N GLU A 20 -19.31 2.59 10.45
CA GLU A 20 -19.43 2.35 11.89
C GLU A 20 -20.43 1.23 12.20
N GLU A 21 -21.61 1.30 11.58
CA GLU A 21 -22.64 0.26 11.71
C GLU A 21 -22.13 -1.09 11.20
N LYS A 22 -21.58 -1.10 9.98
CA LYS A 22 -21.08 -2.33 9.34
C LYS A 22 -19.94 -3.00 10.12
N LEU A 23 -19.04 -2.20 10.68
CA LEU A 23 -17.87 -2.71 11.40
C LEU A 23 -18.11 -2.87 12.91
N THR A 24 -19.26 -2.41 13.41
CA THR A 24 -19.57 -2.33 14.85
C THR A 24 -18.43 -1.65 15.62
N ALA A 25 -18.00 -0.48 15.13
CA ALA A 25 -16.84 0.24 15.63
C ALA A 25 -17.15 1.75 15.76
N ASP A 26 -16.44 2.45 16.65
CA ASP A 26 -16.62 3.90 16.82
C ASP A 26 -15.96 4.71 15.68
N ARG A 27 -16.42 5.96 15.50
CA ARG A 27 -15.88 6.91 14.50
C ARG A 27 -14.36 6.99 14.49
N SER A 28 -13.74 7.03 15.67
CA SER A 28 -12.29 7.18 15.77
C SER A 28 -11.57 5.91 15.33
N GLU A 29 -12.14 4.73 15.58
CA GLU A 29 -11.64 3.47 15.08
C GLU A 29 -11.76 3.36 13.55
N VAL A 30 -12.94 3.66 13.01
CA VAL A 30 -13.17 3.66 11.54
C VAL A 30 -12.19 4.60 10.85
N LEU A 31 -12.07 5.85 11.31
CA LEU A 31 -11.14 6.83 10.76
C LEU A 31 -9.68 6.35 10.85
N ARG A 32 -9.27 5.77 11.98
CA ARG A 32 -7.89 5.23 12.10
C ARG A 32 -7.63 4.10 11.11
N ARG A 33 -8.60 3.21 10.88
CA ARG A 33 -8.47 2.13 9.90
C ARG A 33 -8.34 2.70 8.48
N LEU A 34 -9.22 3.61 8.09
CA LEU A 34 -9.19 4.26 6.78
C LEU A 34 -7.91 5.06 6.55
N ILE A 35 -7.45 5.84 7.54
CA ILE A 35 -6.19 6.60 7.43
C ILE A 35 -5.00 5.66 7.26
N ARG A 36 -4.93 4.56 8.02
CA ARG A 36 -3.84 3.60 7.86
C ARG A 36 -3.85 2.97 6.48
N GLN A 37 -5.02 2.53 6.03
CA GLN A 37 -5.18 1.94 4.71
C GLN A 37 -4.77 2.93 3.61
N GLY A 38 -5.32 4.15 3.62
CA GLY A 38 -4.97 5.17 2.63
C GLY A 38 -3.49 5.56 2.64
N LEU A 39 -2.83 5.56 3.82
CA LEU A 39 -1.39 5.79 3.90
C LEU A 39 -0.57 4.60 3.35
N THR A 40 -1.04 3.36 3.51
CA THR A 40 -0.41 2.18 2.92
C THR A 40 -0.57 2.21 1.39
N ASP A 41 -1.79 2.47 0.91
CA ASP A 41 -2.11 2.55 -0.51
C ASP A 41 -1.28 3.65 -1.19
N TRP A 42 -1.25 4.85 -0.59
CA TRP A 42 -0.44 5.97 -1.11
C TRP A 42 1.05 5.63 -1.20
N ARG A 43 1.63 4.97 -0.18
CA ARG A 43 3.04 4.55 -0.23
C ARG A 43 3.31 3.56 -1.34
N ARG A 44 2.41 2.59 -1.53
CA ARG A 44 2.50 1.58 -2.59
C ARG A 44 2.45 2.24 -3.97
N GLU A 45 1.49 3.13 -4.20
CA GLU A 45 1.38 3.88 -5.46
C GLU A 45 2.66 4.65 -5.78
N GLN A 46 3.19 5.40 -4.80
CA GLN A 46 4.42 6.17 -4.96
C GLN A 46 5.65 5.29 -5.23
N ALA A 47 5.74 4.11 -4.61
CA ALA A 47 6.84 3.17 -4.84
C ALA A 47 6.77 2.55 -6.23
N VAL A 48 5.58 2.15 -6.67
CA VAL A 48 5.33 1.56 -8.00
C VAL A 48 5.62 2.58 -9.10
N GLU A 49 5.15 3.83 -8.95
CA GLU A 49 5.38 4.90 -9.92
C GLU A 49 6.88 5.19 -10.11
N GLN A 50 7.61 5.40 -9.01
CA GLN A 50 9.06 5.62 -9.06
C GLN A 50 9.83 4.42 -9.63
N LEU A 51 9.39 3.20 -9.32
CA LEU A 51 9.98 1.99 -9.88
C LEU A 51 9.76 1.91 -11.40
N ARG A 52 8.54 2.22 -11.87
CA ARG A 52 8.18 2.25 -13.29
C ARG A 52 8.98 3.30 -14.07
N GLU A 53 9.27 4.43 -13.46
CA GLU A 53 10.14 5.47 -14.03
C GLU A 53 11.64 5.12 -13.96
N HIS A 54 12.00 3.96 -13.40
CA HIS A 54 13.37 3.52 -13.14
C HIS A 54 14.19 4.53 -12.32
N THR A 55 13.53 5.33 -11.47
CA THR A 55 14.19 6.32 -10.60
C THR A 55 14.71 5.70 -9.30
N ILE A 56 14.13 4.56 -8.91
CA ILE A 56 14.54 3.77 -7.74
C ILE A 56 14.68 2.28 -8.09
N THR A 57 15.40 1.56 -7.24
CA THR A 57 15.54 0.09 -7.36
C THR A 57 14.35 -0.62 -6.74
N LEU A 58 14.12 -1.88 -7.12
CA LEU A 58 13.07 -2.72 -6.53
C LEU A 58 13.17 -2.84 -5.01
N ARG A 59 14.40 -2.95 -4.47
CA ARG A 59 14.64 -2.97 -3.02
C ARG A 59 14.18 -1.67 -2.37
N ARG A 60 14.49 -0.53 -2.99
CA ARG A 60 14.08 0.78 -2.48
C ARG A 60 12.57 0.98 -2.57
N ALA A 61 11.93 0.47 -3.63
CA ALA A 61 10.48 0.47 -3.76
C ALA A 61 9.82 -0.34 -2.63
N ALA A 62 10.35 -1.53 -2.31
CA ALA A 62 9.87 -2.36 -1.20
C ALA A 62 9.94 -1.63 0.15
N GLU A 63 11.07 -0.95 0.42
CA GLU A 63 11.24 -0.12 1.63
C GLU A 63 10.23 1.03 1.72
N ILE A 64 9.92 1.69 0.59
CA ILE A 64 8.96 2.81 0.56
C ILE A 64 7.53 2.31 0.77
N ALA A 65 7.17 1.21 0.11
CA ALA A 65 5.86 0.58 0.21
C ALA A 65 5.64 -0.14 1.55
N ASP A 66 6.68 -0.28 2.38
CA ASP A 66 6.66 -1.04 3.65
C ASP A 66 6.25 -2.50 3.45
N VAL A 67 6.80 -3.12 2.39
CA VAL A 67 6.58 -4.53 2.03
C VAL A 67 7.91 -5.27 1.91
N THR A 68 7.85 -6.59 1.93
CA THR A 68 9.03 -7.42 1.66
C THR A 68 9.46 -7.29 0.19
N TYR A 69 10.71 -7.66 -0.08
CA TYR A 69 11.23 -7.68 -1.45
C TYR A 69 10.41 -8.60 -2.37
N VAL A 70 9.97 -9.75 -1.85
CA VAL A 70 9.16 -10.73 -2.59
C VAL A 70 7.77 -10.17 -2.89
N GLU A 71 7.13 -9.51 -1.93
CA GLU A 71 5.86 -8.83 -2.19
C GLU A 71 6.03 -7.78 -3.28
N MET A 72 7.10 -6.96 -3.21
CA MET A 72 7.36 -5.94 -4.23
C MET A 72 7.62 -6.54 -5.62
N LEU A 73 8.25 -7.72 -5.73
CA LEU A 73 8.37 -8.47 -6.98
C LEU A 73 6.98 -8.81 -7.55
N SER A 74 6.10 -9.36 -6.72
CA SER A 74 4.72 -9.66 -7.12
C SER A 74 3.98 -8.40 -7.56
N LEU A 75 4.15 -7.29 -6.82
CA LEU A 75 3.51 -6.02 -7.18
C LEU A 75 4.01 -5.48 -8.51
N ALA A 76 5.31 -5.57 -8.79
CA ALA A 76 5.86 -5.15 -10.06
C ALA A 76 5.35 -6.01 -11.22
N ALA A 77 5.17 -7.32 -11.01
CA ALA A 77 4.60 -8.23 -11.99
C ALA A 77 3.11 -7.96 -12.24
N GLU A 78 2.32 -7.68 -11.19
CA GLU A 78 0.90 -7.28 -11.32
C GLU A 78 0.72 -5.98 -12.13
N GLU A 79 1.72 -5.10 -12.06
CA GLU A 79 1.73 -3.77 -12.68
C GLU A 79 2.47 -3.73 -14.03
N ASP A 80 2.84 -4.89 -14.58
CA ASP A 80 3.62 -5.08 -15.82
C ASP A 80 4.92 -4.24 -15.88
N ILE A 81 5.58 -4.08 -14.73
CA ILE A 81 6.86 -3.36 -14.63
C ILE A 81 8.00 -4.33 -14.90
N ASP A 82 8.78 -4.07 -15.95
CA ASP A 82 10.01 -4.79 -16.21
C ASP A 82 11.06 -4.44 -15.13
N THR A 83 11.24 -5.35 -14.19
CA THR A 83 12.23 -5.24 -13.13
C THR A 83 13.60 -5.80 -13.53
N GLY A 84 13.71 -6.39 -14.72
CA GLY A 84 14.86 -7.20 -15.14
C GLY A 84 15.05 -8.47 -14.29
N TYR A 85 14.12 -8.78 -13.38
CA TYR A 85 14.13 -9.98 -12.54
C TYR A 85 13.17 -11.02 -13.14
N THR A 86 13.74 -12.10 -13.64
CA THR A 86 12.98 -13.13 -14.36
C THR A 86 12.38 -14.16 -13.41
N THR A 87 11.30 -14.83 -13.84
CA THR A 87 10.74 -15.99 -13.10
C THR A 87 11.80 -17.07 -12.86
N ASP A 88 12.73 -17.25 -13.80
CA ASP A 88 13.85 -18.19 -13.68
C ASP A 88 14.87 -17.79 -12.59
N GLU A 89 14.99 -16.51 -12.25
CA GLU A 89 15.83 -16.03 -11.15
C GLU A 89 15.14 -16.22 -9.80
N LEU A 90 13.82 -15.99 -9.75
CA LEU A 90 13.00 -16.25 -8.55
C LEU A 90 13.06 -17.73 -8.12
N GLU A 91 12.88 -18.66 -9.07
CA GLU A 91 12.94 -20.10 -8.78
C GLU A 91 14.31 -20.53 -8.26
N ARG A 92 15.39 -19.94 -8.79
CA ARG A 92 16.77 -20.23 -8.36
C ARG A 92 17.06 -19.73 -6.96
N ASP A 93 16.53 -18.59 -6.57
CA ASP A 93 16.72 -18.04 -5.22
C ASP A 93 15.86 -18.79 -4.18
N LEU A 94 14.63 -19.17 -4.51
CA LEU A 94 13.78 -19.99 -3.64
C LEU A 94 14.38 -21.38 -3.37
N GLY A 95 15.08 -21.97 -4.34
CA GLY A 95 15.76 -23.27 -4.17
C GLY A 95 17.04 -23.23 -3.32
N ARG A 96 17.47 -22.06 -2.83
CA ARG A 96 18.69 -21.87 -2.03
C ARG A 96 18.45 -21.56 -0.55
N ILE A 97 17.19 -21.50 -0.12
CA ILE A 97 16.75 -21.25 1.26
C ILE A 97 16.30 -22.57 1.88
#